data_AF-A0A535AKC1-F1
#
_entry.id   AF-A0A535AKC1-F1
#
_cell.length_a   1.000
_cell.length_b   1.000
_cell.length_c   1.000
_cell.angle_alpha   90.00
_cell.angle_beta   90.00
_cell.angle_gamma   90.00
#
_symmetry.space_group_name_H-M   'P 1'
#
loop_
_entity.id
_entity.type
_entity.pdbx_description
1 polymer ?
#
loop_
_entity_poly.entity_id
_entity_poly.type
_entity_poly.pdbx_seq_one_letter_code
_entity_poly.pdbx_strand_id
1 'polypeptide(L)'
;YYDLIGSPLRAAAKDLAIIRVELLEPFRTDDVLAAIAKYPNVRHLTWVQEEPMNMGAYWHVKRRLEPKLPEHLTLRYVGRPERASPSEGYAIAHEAQEERIVQAALAPSAESTKLPASG
;
A
#
# COMPACT_ATOMS: atom_id res chain seq x y z
N TYR A 1 -0.18 5.95 -7.51
CA TYR A 1 -1.19 4.98 -8.05
C TYR A 1 -0.89 4.60 -9.49
N TYR A 2 -0.73 5.58 -10.38
CA TYR A 2 -0.48 5.32 -11.78
C TYR A 2 0.79 4.49 -11.98
N ASP A 3 1.84 4.70 -11.18
CA ASP A 3 3.06 3.90 -11.25
C ASP A 3 2.83 2.44 -10.84
N LEU A 4 1.93 2.19 -9.89
CA LEU A 4 1.56 0.82 -9.51
C LEU A 4 0.78 0.11 -10.61
N ILE A 5 -0.09 0.81 -11.34
CA ILE A 5 -0.90 0.21 -12.41
C ILE A 5 -0.10 0.09 -13.71
N GLY A 6 0.76 1.07 -14.00
CA GLY A 6 1.61 1.11 -15.19
C GLY A 6 2.86 0.24 -15.10
N SER A 7 3.23 -0.20 -13.88
CA SER A 7 4.38 -1.08 -13.69
C SER A 7 4.20 -2.44 -14.39
N PRO A 8 5.21 -2.96 -15.11
CA PRO A 8 5.18 -4.32 -15.66
C PRO A 8 4.95 -5.41 -14.60
N LEU A 9 5.36 -5.16 -13.36
CA LEU A 9 5.14 -6.08 -12.23
C LEU A 9 3.66 -6.26 -11.90
N ARG A 10 2.82 -5.27 -12.22
CA ARG A 10 1.38 -5.33 -11.97
C ARG A 10 0.74 -6.51 -12.68
N ALA A 11 1.19 -6.83 -13.90
CA ALA A 11 0.67 -7.94 -14.69
C ALA A 11 0.96 -9.31 -14.03
N ALA A 12 2.07 -9.40 -13.28
CA ALA A 12 2.44 -10.60 -12.54
C ALA A 12 1.74 -10.71 -11.17
N ALA A 13 1.40 -9.58 -10.54
CA ALA A 13 0.73 -9.52 -9.23
C ALA A 13 -0.78 -9.83 -9.30
N LYS A 14 -1.12 -11.08 -9.67
CA LYS A 14 -2.52 -11.52 -9.90
C LYS A 14 -3.34 -11.65 -8.62
N ASP A 15 -2.68 -11.87 -7.49
CA ASP A 15 -3.27 -11.98 -6.14
C ASP A 15 -3.39 -10.63 -5.42
N LEU A 16 -3.08 -9.53 -6.12
CA LEU A 16 -3.06 -8.18 -5.55
C LEU A 16 -4.20 -7.31 -6.10
N ALA A 17 -4.93 -6.70 -5.18
CA ALA A 17 -5.90 -5.64 -5.45
C ALA A 17 -5.35 -4.28 -5.03
N ILE A 18 -5.62 -3.24 -5.83
CA ILE A 18 -5.26 -1.85 -5.52
C ILE A 18 -6.54 -1.05 -5.33
N ILE A 19 -6.71 -0.46 -4.15
CA ILE A 19 -7.82 0.43 -3.82
C ILE A 19 -7.27 1.85 -3.70
N ARG A 20 -7.91 2.81 -4.38
CA ARG A 20 -7.64 4.24 -4.18
C ARG A 20 -8.57 4.82 -3.13
N VAL A 21 -8.03 5.69 -2.28
CA VAL A 21 -8.81 6.52 -1.38
C VAL A 21 -8.77 7.94 -1.93
N GLU A 22 -9.81 8.32 -2.68
CA GLU A 22 -9.90 9.62 -3.37
C GLU A 22 -10.19 10.79 -2.42
N LEU A 23 -10.82 10.51 -1.28
CA LEU A 23 -11.22 11.52 -0.30
C LEU A 23 -10.63 11.17 1.07
N LEU A 24 -9.66 11.97 1.51
CA LEU A 24 -9.02 11.80 2.81
C LEU A 24 -9.76 12.53 3.94
N GLU A 25 -10.53 13.57 3.63
CA GLU A 25 -11.35 14.29 4.61
C GLU A 25 -12.68 14.77 3.99
N PRO A 26 -13.84 14.48 4.60
CA PRO A 26 -14.02 13.61 5.77
C PRO A 26 -13.65 12.16 5.48
N PHE A 27 -12.87 11.53 6.37
CA PHE A 27 -12.41 10.15 6.16
C PHE A 27 -13.53 9.13 6.39
N ARG A 28 -14.05 8.57 5.30
CA ARG A 28 -15.17 7.62 5.30
C ARG A 28 -14.67 6.20 5.59
N THR A 29 -14.38 5.94 6.86
CA THR A 29 -13.78 4.66 7.30
C THR A 29 -14.62 3.45 6.88
N ASP A 30 -15.95 3.56 6.97
CA ASP A 30 -16.85 2.43 6.72
C ASP A 30 -16.89 2.07 5.22
N ASP A 31 -16.73 3.05 4.32
CA ASP A 31 -16.62 2.80 2.88
C ASP A 31 -15.32 2.06 2.54
N VAL A 32 -14.21 2.42 3.21
CA VAL A 32 -12.91 1.73 3.05
C VAL A 32 -13.01 0.30 3.55
N LEU A 33 -13.64 0.08 4.71
CA LEU A 33 -13.87 -1.27 5.26
C LEU A 33 -14.74 -2.11 4.32
N ALA A 34 -15.81 -1.53 3.77
CA ALA A 34 -16.68 -2.20 2.79
C ALA A 34 -15.92 -2.56 1.50
N ALA A 35 -14.97 -1.74 1.07
CA ALA A 35 -14.11 -2.05 -0.07
C ALA A 35 -13.15 -3.21 0.23
N ILE A 36 -12.55 -3.24 1.43
CA ILE A 36 -11.67 -4.33 1.89
C ILE A 36 -12.44 -5.65 2.01
N ALA A 37 -13.68 -5.60 2.51
CA ALA A 37 -14.52 -6.78 2.73
C ALA A 37 -14.87 -7.56 1.43
N LYS A 38 -14.68 -6.95 0.25
CA LYS A 38 -14.83 -7.62 -1.05
C LYS A 38 -13.74 -8.69 -1.31
N TYR A 39 -12.68 -8.70 -0.49
CA TYR A 39 -11.54 -9.61 -0.62
C TYR A 39 -11.43 -10.51 0.64
N PRO A 40 -12.33 -11.49 0.82
CA PRO A 40 -12.42 -12.27 2.07
C PRO A 40 -11.18 -13.14 2.37
N ASN A 41 -10.36 -13.42 1.35
CA ASN A 41 -9.13 -14.20 1.49
C ASN A 41 -7.88 -13.32 1.69
N VAL A 42 -8.06 -12.00 1.84
CA VAL A 42 -6.92 -11.08 2.03
C VAL A 42 -6.22 -11.38 3.34
N ARG A 43 -4.88 -11.48 3.30
CA ARG A 43 -4.03 -11.71 4.48
C ARG A 43 -3.15 -10.51 4.81
N HIS A 44 -2.96 -9.63 3.84
CA HIS A 44 -2.04 -8.51 3.94
C HIS A 44 -2.74 -7.26 3.44
N LEU A 45 -2.74 -6.22 4.28
CA LEU A 45 -3.24 -4.91 3.93
C LEU A 45 -2.08 -3.92 4.06
N THR A 46 -1.79 -3.19 2.98
CA THR A 46 -0.68 -2.23 2.93
C THR A 46 -1.20 -0.88 2.48
N TRP A 47 -0.88 0.16 3.26
CA TRP A 47 -0.99 1.54 2.81
C TRP A 47 0.25 1.91 2.00
N VAL A 48 0.06 2.38 0.77
CA VAL A 48 1.13 2.79 -0.13
C VAL A 48 1.05 4.30 -0.38
N GLN A 49 2.14 5.03 -0.17
CA GLN A 49 2.24 6.45 -0.49
C GLN A 49 3.67 6.85 -0.92
N GLU A 50 3.80 7.93 -1.67
CA GLU A 50 5.10 8.45 -2.11
C GLU A 50 5.73 9.38 -1.08
N GLU A 51 4.92 10.03 -0.24
CA GLU A 51 5.40 10.90 0.83
C GLU A 51 6.10 10.11 1.95
N PRO A 52 7.07 10.73 2.67
CA PRO A 52 7.63 10.19 3.90
C PRO A 52 6.56 9.71 4.88
N MET A 53 6.86 8.68 5.68
CA MET A 53 5.91 8.08 6.63
C MET A 53 5.31 9.10 7.62
N ASN A 54 6.13 10.06 8.07
CA ASN A 54 5.71 11.15 8.95
C ASN A 54 4.98 12.30 8.21
N MET A 55 4.77 12.14 6.90
CA MET A 55 4.02 13.03 6.02
C MET A 55 2.90 12.25 5.31
N GLY A 56 2.13 12.95 4.48
CA GLY A 56 1.01 12.35 3.77
C GLY A 56 -0.08 11.85 4.72
N ALA A 57 -0.79 10.82 4.29
CA ALA A 57 -2.03 10.40 4.94
C ALA A 57 -1.88 9.20 5.88
N TYR A 58 -0.73 8.51 5.88
CA TYR A 58 -0.56 7.23 6.58
C TYR A 58 -1.04 7.28 8.03
N TRP A 59 -0.55 8.21 8.85
CA TRP A 59 -0.96 8.29 10.25
C TRP A 59 -2.42 8.67 10.45
N HIS A 60 -2.96 9.54 9.58
CA HIS A 60 -4.37 9.91 9.60
C HIS A 60 -5.27 8.70 9.34
N VAL A 61 -4.92 7.89 8.34
CA VAL A 61 -5.64 6.68 7.93
C VAL A 61 -5.47 5.59 8.98
N LYS A 62 -4.24 5.29 9.39
CA LYS A 62 -3.93 4.25 10.40
C LYS A 62 -4.75 4.44 11.66
N ARG A 63 -4.77 5.67 12.21
CA ARG A 63 -5.52 5.99 13.44
C ARG A 63 -7.02 5.69 13.34
N ARG A 64 -7.63 5.86 12.16
CA ARG A 64 -9.08 5.70 11.96
C ARG A 64 -9.46 4.30 11.49
N LEU A 65 -8.63 3.70 10.64
CA LEU A 65 -8.91 2.42 9.98
C LEU A 65 -8.48 1.23 10.85
N GLU A 66 -7.26 1.26 11.38
CA GLU A 66 -6.66 0.08 12.04
C GLU A 66 -7.46 -0.43 13.25
N PRO A 67 -8.01 0.42 14.14
CA PRO A 67 -8.83 -0.06 15.26
C PRO A 67 -10.13 -0.77 14.83
N LYS A 68 -10.55 -0.61 13.57
CA LYS A 68 -11.75 -1.21 13.01
C LYS A 68 -11.45 -2.38 12.05
N LEU A 69 -10.19 -2.72 11.83
CA LEU A 69 -9.83 -3.85 10.98
C LEU A 69 -10.16 -5.18 11.68
N PRO A 70 -10.49 -6.24 10.91
CA PRO A 70 -10.54 -7.59 11.43
C PRO A 70 -9.21 -7.99 12.10
N GLU A 71 -9.26 -8.79 13.16
CA GLU A 71 -8.07 -9.17 13.96
C GLU A 71 -6.93 -9.81 13.15
N HIS A 72 -7.26 -10.50 12.05
CA HIS A 72 -6.26 -11.13 11.18
C HIS A 72 -5.57 -10.14 10.24
N LEU A 73 -6.01 -8.87 10.17
CA LEU A 73 -5.42 -7.83 9.34
C LEU A 73 -4.74 -6.77 10.20
N THR A 74 -3.56 -6.37 9.75
CA THR A 74 -2.83 -5.22 10.29
C THR A 74 -2.43 -4.32 9.13
N LEU A 75 -2.52 -3.01 9.31
CA LEU A 75 -2.16 -2.05 8.28
C LEU A 75 -0.63 -1.89 8.22
N ARG A 76 -0.03 -2.41 7.15
CA ARG A 76 1.40 -2.25 6.84
C ARG A 76 1.62 -0.94 6.08
N TYR A 77 2.87 -0.49 6.03
CA TYR A 77 3.28 0.73 5.32
C TYR A 77 4.31 0.41 4.25
N VAL A 78 4.10 0.96 3.05
CA VAL A 78 5.11 1.07 2.00
C VAL A 78 5.13 2.51 1.51
N GLY A 79 6.27 3.17 1.68
CA GLY A 79 6.47 4.55 1.24
C GLY A 79 7.87 5.00 1.62
N ARG A 80 8.14 6.31 1.56
CA ARG A 80 9.47 6.84 1.93
C ARG A 80 9.65 6.76 3.46
N PRO A 81 10.88 6.50 3.94
CA PRO A 81 11.16 6.57 5.38
C PRO A 81 10.88 7.98 5.91
N GLU A 82 10.79 8.12 7.23
CA GLU A 82 10.62 9.43 7.85
C GLU A 82 11.73 10.41 7.42
N ARG A 83 11.35 11.66 7.17
CA ARG A 83 12.28 12.74 6.78
C ARG A 83 11.96 14.00 7.57
N ALA A 84 13.01 14.74 7.95
CA ALA A 84 12.87 16.05 8.59
C ALA A 84 12.53 17.18 7.60
N SER A 85 12.91 17.01 6.32
CA SER A 85 12.58 17.97 5.25
C SER A 85 11.81 17.28 4.11
N PRO A 86 10.93 17.98 3.39
CA PRO A 86 10.08 17.39 2.35
C PRO A 86 10.83 16.82 1.14
N SER A 87 12.06 17.27 0.88
CA SER A 87 12.80 16.93 -0.34
C SER A 87 14.30 16.83 -0.05
N GLU A 88 14.90 15.67 -0.29
CA GLU A 88 16.34 15.58 -0.52
C GLU A 88 16.59 15.94 -1.98
N GLY A 89 17.35 17.01 -2.22
CA GLY A 89 17.54 17.63 -3.53
C GLY A 89 18.37 16.84 -4.56
N TYR A 90 18.26 15.51 -4.60
CA TYR A 90 18.96 14.66 -5.56
C TYR A 90 17.97 13.80 -6.35
N ALA A 91 17.80 14.11 -7.64
CA ALA A 91 16.87 13.43 -8.55
C ALA A 91 17.09 11.90 -8.63
N ILE A 92 18.34 11.44 -8.65
CA ILE A 92 18.67 10.00 -8.69
C ILE A 92 18.15 9.27 -7.43
N ALA A 93 18.25 9.90 -6.26
CA ALA A 93 17.73 9.33 -5.03
C ALA A 93 16.19 9.32 -5.02
N HIS A 94 15.56 10.25 -5.74
CA HIS A 94 14.11 10.29 -5.90
C HIS A 94 13.59 9.11 -6.75
N GLU A 95 14.14 8.92 -7.95
CA GLU A 95 13.75 7.84 -8.86
C GLU A 95 13.97 6.46 -8.22
N ALA A 96 15.12 6.25 -7.56
CA ALA A 96 15.39 5.00 -6.86
C ALA A 96 14.41 4.73 -5.71
N GLN A 97 13.90 5.78 -5.05
CA GLN A 97 12.89 5.64 -3.99
C GLN A 97 11.52 5.29 -4.56
N GLU A 98 11.13 5.88 -5.68
CA GLU A 98 9.88 5.56 -6.38
C GLU A 98 9.88 4.12 -6.86
N GLU A 99 10.95 3.70 -7.53
CA GLU A 99 11.10 2.32 -7.99
C GLU A 99 11.02 1.34 -6.80
N ARG A 100 11.71 1.63 -5.69
CA ARG A 100 11.64 0.81 -4.48
C ARG A 100 10.21 0.72 -3.93
N ILE A 101 9.43 1.79 -3.95
CA ILE A 101 8.04 1.78 -3.48
C ILE A 101 7.19 0.87 -4.39
N VAL A 102 7.31 1.00 -5.71
CA VAL A 102 6.59 0.18 -6.68
C VAL A 102 6.96 -1.30 -6.52
N GLN A 103 8.25 -1.61 -6.45
CA GLN A 103 8.75 -2.97 -6.24
C GLN A 103 8.23 -3.56 -4.93
N ALA A 104 8.35 -2.83 -3.81
CA ALA A 104 7.89 -3.31 -2.51
C ALA A 104 6.36 -3.47 -2.44
N ALA A 105 5.60 -2.64 -3.13
CA ALA A 105 4.14 -2.72 -3.17
C ALA A 105 3.62 -3.88 -4.04
N LEU A 106 4.35 -4.27 -5.10
CA LEU A 106 3.92 -5.28 -6.07
C LEU A 106 4.65 -6.63 -5.92
N ALA A 107 5.68 -6.72 -5.08
CA ALA A 107 6.41 -7.95 -4.85
C ALA A 107 5.47 -9.05 -4.29
N PRO A 108 5.64 -10.31 -4.75
CA PRO A 108 4.89 -11.43 -4.19
C PRO A 108 5.12 -11.51 -2.68
N SER A 109 4.05 -11.78 -1.92
CA SER A 109 4.23 -12.12 -0.52
C SER A 109 5.01 -13.44 -0.41
N ALA A 110 5.82 -13.62 0.64
CA ALA A 110 6.54 -14.87 0.87
C ALA A 110 5.60 -16.09 1.02
N GLU A 111 4.31 -15.86 1.27
CA GLU A 111 3.26 -16.88 1.29
C GLU A 111 2.72 -17.20 -0.11
N SER A 112 2.63 -16.21 -1.00
CA SER A 112 2.20 -16.38 -2.40
C SER A 112 3.12 -17.34 -3.17
N THR A 113 4.41 -17.38 -2.82
CA THR A 113 5.40 -18.29 -3.43
C THR A 113 5.28 -19.74 -2.95
N LYS A 114 4.49 -20.01 -1.90
CA LYS A 114 4.35 -21.35 -1.30
C LYS A 114 3.14 -22.15 -1.77
N LEU A 115 2.19 -21.55 -2.51
CA LEU A 115 1.12 -22.33 -3.13
C LEU A 115 1.65 -23.01 -4.39
N PRO A 116 1.70 -24.35 -4.47
CA PRO A 116 1.86 -25.00 -5.76
C PRO A 116 0.63 -24.69 -6.61
N ALA A 117 0.86 -24.47 -7.91
CA ALA A 117 -0.20 -24.48 -8.91
C ALA A 117 -0.86 -25.86 -8.89
N SER A 118 -1.95 -26.00 -8.15
CA SER A 118 -2.85 -27.13 -8.26
C SER A 118 -3.51 -27.07 -9.64
N GLY A 119 -3.07 -27.96 -10.53
CA GLY A 119 -3.75 -28.31 -11.78
C GLY A 119 -4.93 -29.23 -11.55
#